data_AF-A0A2U3CJ65-F1
#
_entry.id   AF-A0A2U3CJ65-F1
#
_cell.length_a   1.000
_cell.length_b   1.000
_cell.length_c   1.000
_cell.angle_alpha   90.00
_cell.angle_beta   90.00
_cell.angle_gamma   90.00
#
_symmetry.space_group_name_H-M   'P 1'
#
loop_
_entity.id
_entity.type
_entity.pdbx_description
1 polymer ?
#
loop_
_entity_poly.entity_id
_entity_poly.type
_entity_poly.pdbx_seq_one_letter_code
_entity_poly.pdbx_strand_id
1 'polypeptide(L)'
;MYDEQITHFGLFLIAGLASPIAIKIIQLILSPSIPRLKASTATYECGEKPIGTAQVRFNIQFFTFAVVFVVFDILTILFLLWAYSFRIVTNQVTIMIVMGLFAALVLFGVFFWMKKGTMSWV
;
A
#
# COMPACT_ATOMS: atom_id res chain seq x y z
N MET A 1 -27.28 12.73 -11.57
CA MET A 1 -26.87 11.56 -10.75
C MET A 1 -25.35 11.44 -10.66
N TYR A 2 -24.61 11.39 -11.78
CA TYR A 2 -23.13 11.34 -11.76
C TYR A 2 -22.48 12.64 -11.25
N ASP A 3 -23.01 13.81 -11.60
CA ASP A 3 -22.45 15.09 -11.13
C ASP A 3 -22.51 15.24 -9.62
N GLU A 4 -23.61 14.81 -8.99
CA GLU A 4 -23.70 14.77 -7.53
C GLU A 4 -22.69 13.79 -6.94
N GLN A 5 -22.55 12.58 -7.49
CA GLN A 5 -21.56 11.61 -6.99
C GLN A 5 -20.12 12.13 -7.09
N ILE A 6 -19.77 12.80 -8.19
CA ILE A 6 -18.46 13.44 -8.37
C ILE A 6 -18.27 14.55 -7.35
N THR A 7 -19.31 15.34 -7.07
CA THR A 7 -19.27 16.42 -6.08
C THR A 7 -19.06 15.87 -4.67
N HIS A 8 -19.79 14.81 -4.27
CA HIS A 8 -19.60 14.16 -2.98
C HIS A 8 -18.20 13.53 -2.83
N PHE A 9 -17.71 12.88 -3.89
CA PHE A 9 -16.37 12.31 -3.91
C PHE A 9 -15.28 13.40 -3.82
N GLY A 10 -15.43 14.50 -4.55
CA GLY A 10 -14.54 15.65 -4.48
C GLY A 10 -14.51 16.27 -3.09
N LEU A 11 -15.69 16.46 -2.46
CA LEU A 11 -15.80 16.93 -1.08
C LEU A 11 -15.11 15.98 -0.09
N PHE A 12 -15.29 14.67 -0.25
CA PHE A 12 -14.62 13.67 0.58
C PHE A 12 -13.08 13.75 0.46
N LEU A 13 -12.55 13.87 -0.77
CA LEU A 13 -11.11 14.01 -0.98
C LEU A 13 -10.56 15.30 -0.37
N ILE A 14 -11.27 16.42 -0.56
CA ILE A 14 -10.88 17.71 0.02
C ILE A 14 -10.86 17.62 1.55
N ALA A 15 -11.91 17.06 2.16
CA ALA A 15 -11.98 16.88 3.61
C ALA A 15 -10.86 15.96 4.13
N GLY A 16 -10.60 14.86 3.43
CA GLY A 16 -9.52 13.91 3.76
C GLY A 16 -8.15 14.58 3.76
N LEU A 17 -7.82 15.33 2.70
CA LEU A 17 -6.55 16.05 2.58
C LEU A 17 -6.45 17.27 3.51
N ALA A 18 -7.57 17.94 3.81
CA ALA A 18 -7.60 19.08 4.72
C ALA A 18 -7.37 18.66 6.18
N SER A 19 -7.81 17.46 6.57
CA SER A 19 -7.73 16.98 7.96
C SER A 19 -6.30 16.96 8.56
N PRO A 20 -5.24 16.42 7.92
CA PRO A 20 -3.89 16.49 8.48
C PRO A 20 -3.34 17.92 8.54
N ILE A 21 -3.75 18.78 7.60
CA ILE A 21 -3.35 20.19 7.58
C ILE A 21 -3.99 20.93 8.77
N ALA A 22 -5.29 20.71 9.00
CA ALA A 22 -6.00 21.29 10.13
C ALA A 22 -5.39 20.84 11.47
N ILE A 23 -5.10 19.54 11.63
CA ILE A 23 -4.42 19.01 12.82
C ILE A 23 -3.06 19.69 13.02
N LYS A 24 -2.27 19.86 11.95
CA LYS A 24 -0.98 20.56 12.03
C LYS A 24 -1.14 22.03 12.43
N ILE A 25 -2.14 22.74 11.91
CA ILE A 25 -2.42 24.14 12.28
C ILE A 25 -2.81 24.23 13.76
N ILE A 26 -3.72 23.36 14.21
CA ILE A 26 -4.13 23.29 15.62
C ILE A 26 -2.92 23.02 16.51
N GLN A 27 -2.05 22.07 16.12
CA GLN A 27 -0.80 21.79 16.82
C GLN A 27 0.10 23.04 16.87
N LEU A 28 0.25 23.78 15.78
CA LEU A 28 1.09 25.00 15.75
C LEU A 28 0.55 26.11 16.65
N ILE A 29 -0.77 26.22 16.80
CA ILE A 29 -1.41 27.23 17.66
C ILE A 29 -1.34 26.84 19.13
N LEU A 30 -1.57 25.55 19.45
CA LEU A 30 -1.60 25.06 20.83
C LEU A 30 -0.22 24.70 21.39
N SER A 31 0.77 24.44 20.53
CA SER A 31 2.10 24.03 20.99
C SER A 31 2.79 25.17 21.73
N PRO A 32 3.31 24.94 22.95
CA PRO A 32 4.09 25.94 23.66
C PRO A 32 5.38 26.25 22.88
N SER A 33 5.69 27.54 22.73
CA SER A 33 6.92 28.01 22.10
C SER A 33 8.09 27.88 23.08
N ILE A 34 8.55 26.64 23.29
CA ILE A 34 9.73 26.35 24.12
C ILE A 34 10.95 26.38 23.18
N PRO A 35 12.03 27.11 23.52
CA PRO A 35 13.28 27.07 22.76
C PRO A 35 13.76 25.63 22.66
N ARG A 36 13.90 25.11 21.43
CA ARG A 36 14.29 23.71 21.22
C ARG A 36 15.72 23.53 21.68
N LEU A 37 15.89 22.86 22.82
CA LEU A 37 17.19 22.39 23.28
C LEU A 37 17.76 21.43 22.23
N LYS A 38 19.09 21.42 22.07
CA LYS A 38 19.79 20.57 21.09
C LYS A 38 19.42 19.08 21.23
N ALA A 39 19.14 18.63 22.45
CA ALA A 39 18.66 17.28 22.74
C ALA A 39 17.25 16.98 22.18
N SER A 40 16.34 17.97 22.19
CA SER A 40 14.99 17.84 21.63
C SER A 40 14.98 17.81 20.08
N THR A 41 16.07 18.23 19.44
CA THR A 41 16.23 18.18 17.97
C THR A 41 17.13 17.03 17.53
N ALA A 42 17.62 16.20 18.46
CA ALA A 42 18.40 15.03 18.12
C ALA A 42 17.51 13.98 17.44
N THR A 43 18.06 13.24 16.47
CA THR A 43 17.36 12.16 15.77
C THR A 43 17.00 10.99 16.71
N TYR A 44 17.69 10.87 17.83
CA TYR A 44 17.49 9.81 18.81
C TYR A 44 17.56 10.38 20.24
N GLU A 45 16.64 9.93 21.10
CA GLU A 45 16.43 10.52 22.43
C GLU A 45 17.28 9.88 23.54
N CYS A 46 17.96 8.75 23.28
CA CYS A 46 18.76 8.07 24.30
C CYS A 46 20.12 8.74 24.60
N GLY A 47 20.38 9.95 24.08
CA GLY A 47 21.64 10.67 24.29
C GLY A 47 22.84 10.11 23.52
N GLU A 48 22.70 8.93 22.90
CA GLU A 48 23.68 8.33 22.01
C GLU A 48 23.73 9.07 20.67
N LYS A 49 24.94 9.36 20.19
CA LYS A 49 25.12 9.98 18.88
C LYS A 49 24.79 8.92 17.81
N PRO A 50 23.92 9.22 16.84
CA PRO A 50 23.65 8.28 15.76
C PRO A 50 24.97 7.94 15.04
N ILE A 51 25.24 6.65 14.89
CA ILE A 51 26.44 6.15 14.24
C ILE A 51 26.10 5.81 12.79
N GLY A 52 26.88 6.34 11.85
CA GLY A 52 26.73 6.06 10.43
C GLY A 52 25.68 6.91 9.72
N THR A 53 25.44 6.60 8.46
CA THR A 53 24.50 7.31 7.59
C THR A 53 23.12 6.66 7.63
N ALA A 54 22.04 7.44 7.54
CA ALA A 54 20.68 6.91 7.43
C ALA A 54 20.44 6.06 6.15
N GLN A 55 21.31 6.18 5.15
CA GLN A 55 21.26 5.40 3.92
C GLN A 55 22.11 4.13 4.03
N VAL A 56 21.58 3.14 4.74
CA VAL A 56 22.14 1.78 4.78
C VAL A 56 21.46 0.89 3.73
N ARG A 57 22.17 -0.13 3.27
CA ARG A 57 21.57 -1.17 2.43
C ARG A 57 20.65 -2.03 3.30
N PHE A 58 19.36 -1.72 3.25
CA PHE A 58 18.34 -2.56 3.87
C PHE A 58 18.30 -3.93 3.20
N ASN A 59 17.74 -4.91 3.92
CA ASN A 59 17.65 -6.27 3.44
C ASN A 59 16.93 -6.33 2.08
N ILE A 60 17.51 -7.03 1.10
CA ILE A 60 16.97 -7.18 -0.26
C ILE A 60 15.56 -7.80 -0.27
N GLN A 61 15.18 -8.49 0.81
CA GLN A 61 13.86 -9.08 0.98
C GLN A 61 12.72 -8.07 0.76
N PHE A 62 12.85 -6.82 1.21
CA PHE A 62 11.83 -5.78 0.98
C PHE A 62 11.58 -5.50 -0.51
N PHE A 63 12.65 -5.53 -1.33
CA PHE A 63 12.54 -5.38 -2.77
C PHE A 63 11.81 -6.57 -3.40
N THR A 64 12.16 -7.79 -3.00
CA THR A 64 11.47 -9.01 -3.48
C THR A 64 9.98 -8.97 -3.15
N PHE A 65 9.60 -8.54 -1.94
CA PHE A 65 8.21 -8.34 -1.56
C PHE A 65 7.51 -7.29 -2.43
N ALA A 66 8.16 -6.16 -2.70
CA ALA A 66 7.58 -5.11 -3.55
C ALA A 66 7.30 -5.59 -4.97
N VAL A 67 8.24 -6.33 -5.59
CA VAL A 67 8.04 -6.90 -6.94
C VAL A 67 6.90 -7.92 -6.94
N VAL A 68 6.87 -8.82 -5.96
CA VAL A 68 5.80 -9.82 -5.83
C VAL A 68 4.45 -9.14 -5.62
N PHE A 69 4.38 -8.10 -4.78
CA PHE A 69 3.17 -7.31 -4.55
C PHE A 69 2.64 -6.69 -5.85
N VAL A 70 3.50 -6.03 -6.64
CA VAL A 70 3.10 -5.43 -7.93
C VAL A 70 2.55 -6.47 -8.90
N VAL A 71 3.17 -7.67 -8.96
CA VAL A 71 2.66 -8.76 -9.78
C VAL A 71 1.26 -9.20 -9.32
N PHE A 72 1.05 -9.40 -8.01
CA PHE A 72 -0.27 -9.75 -7.48
C PHE A 72 -1.32 -8.65 -7.66
N ASP A 73 -0.92 -7.37 -7.62
CA ASP A 73 -1.82 -6.25 -7.87
C ASP A 73 -2.36 -6.27 -9.30
N ILE A 74 -1.48 -6.49 -10.28
CA ILE A 74 -1.87 -6.66 -11.70
C ILE A 74 -2.81 -7.87 -11.86
N LEU A 75 -2.50 -9.00 -11.20
CA LEU A 75 -3.38 -10.18 -11.24
C LEU A 75 -4.76 -9.87 -10.65
N THR A 76 -4.84 -9.06 -9.59
CA THR A 76 -6.10 -8.66 -8.96
C THR A 76 -6.95 -7.80 -9.90
N ILE A 77 -6.34 -6.90 -10.68
CA ILE A 77 -7.06 -6.15 -11.72
C ILE A 77 -7.66 -7.11 -12.76
N LEU A 78 -6.94 -8.17 -13.14
CA LEU A 78 -7.49 -9.20 -14.06
C LEU A 78 -8.69 -9.93 -13.46
N PHE A 79 -8.69 -10.22 -12.15
CA PHE A 79 -9.86 -10.75 -11.46
C PHE A 79 -11.06 -9.78 -11.50
N LEU A 80 -10.82 -8.48 -11.31
CA LEU A 80 -11.89 -7.46 -11.38
C LEU A 80 -12.47 -7.34 -12.79
N LEU A 81 -11.63 -7.31 -13.82
CA LEU A 81 -12.06 -7.25 -15.22
C LEU A 81 -12.88 -8.49 -15.61
N TRP A 82 -12.47 -9.66 -15.16
CA TRP A 82 -13.26 -10.87 -15.32
C TRP A 82 -14.60 -10.81 -14.59
N ALA A 83 -14.62 -10.35 -13.34
CA ALA A 83 -15.85 -10.21 -12.58
C ALA A 83 -16.85 -9.30 -13.30
N TYR A 84 -16.35 -8.23 -13.92
CA TYR A 84 -17.14 -7.35 -14.77
C TYR A 84 -17.65 -8.05 -16.06
N SER A 85 -16.81 -8.87 -16.69
CA SER A 85 -17.11 -9.56 -17.95
C SER A 85 -18.31 -10.53 -17.89
N PHE A 86 -18.67 -11.04 -16.69
CA PHE A 86 -19.86 -11.89 -16.50
C PHE A 86 -21.16 -11.25 -16.97
N ARG A 87 -21.23 -9.91 -16.96
CA ARG A 87 -22.43 -9.16 -17.38
C ARG A 87 -22.56 -9.07 -18.90
N ILE A 88 -21.46 -9.28 -19.63
CA ILE A 88 -21.36 -9.00 -21.07
C ILE A 88 -21.45 -10.29 -21.88
N VAL A 89 -20.93 -11.40 -21.36
CA VAL A 89 -20.77 -12.63 -22.13
C VAL A 89 -21.93 -13.60 -21.91
N THR A 90 -22.43 -14.15 -23.02
CA THR A 90 -23.56 -15.08 -23.05
C THR A 90 -23.25 -16.44 -22.44
N ASN A 91 -22.01 -16.95 -22.61
CA ASN A 91 -21.61 -18.25 -22.08
C ASN A 91 -20.81 -18.11 -20.77
N GLN A 92 -21.54 -18.07 -19.66
CA GLN A 92 -20.99 -17.90 -18.32
C GLN A 92 -20.15 -19.10 -17.86
N VAL A 93 -20.46 -20.31 -18.34
CA VAL A 93 -19.73 -21.54 -17.98
C VAL A 93 -18.29 -21.46 -18.50
N THR A 94 -18.10 -21.01 -19.74
CA THR A 94 -16.76 -20.88 -20.34
C THR A 94 -15.89 -19.89 -19.56
N ILE A 95 -16.46 -18.74 -19.19
CA ILE A 95 -15.77 -17.72 -18.39
C ILE A 95 -15.37 -18.23 -17.01
N MET A 96 -16.22 -19.05 -16.40
CA MET A 96 -15.94 -19.62 -15.09
C MET A 96 -14.82 -20.66 -15.16
N ILE A 97 -14.78 -21.48 -16.21
CA ILE A 97 -13.68 -22.44 -16.44
C ILE A 97 -12.36 -21.70 -16.69
N VAL A 98 -12.36 -20.69 -17.57
CA VAL A 98 -11.15 -19.92 -17.89
C VAL A 98 -10.58 -19.25 -16.65
N MET A 99 -11.43 -18.64 -15.81
CA MET A 99 -10.95 -18.06 -14.55
C MET A 99 -10.56 -19.10 -13.51
N GLY A 100 -11.24 -20.25 -13.44
CA GLY A 100 -10.81 -21.36 -12.59
C GLY A 100 -9.38 -21.80 -12.92
N LEU A 101 -9.05 -21.91 -14.20
CA LEU A 101 -7.70 -22.23 -14.67
C LEU A 101 -6.69 -21.11 -14.35
N PHE A 102 -7.07 -19.85 -14.57
CA PHE A 102 -6.22 -18.71 -14.23
C PHE A 102 -5.92 -18.64 -12.72
N ALA A 103 -6.95 -18.78 -11.87
CA ALA A 103 -6.80 -18.81 -10.43
C ALA A 103 -5.92 -19.97 -9.97
N ALA A 104 -6.09 -21.16 -10.55
CA ALA A 104 -5.23 -22.31 -10.27
C ALA A 104 -3.76 -22.03 -10.63
N LEU A 105 -3.50 -21.38 -11.75
CA LEU A 105 -2.15 -20.97 -12.17
C LEU A 105 -1.53 -19.96 -11.19
N VAL A 106 -2.29 -18.95 -10.75
CA VAL A 106 -1.84 -17.99 -9.73
C VAL A 106 -1.51 -18.69 -8.42
N LEU A 107 -2.41 -19.56 -7.93
CA LEU A 107 -2.20 -20.32 -6.70
C LEU A 107 -0.97 -21.24 -6.79
N PHE A 108 -0.73 -21.86 -7.95
CA PHE A 108 0.45 -22.66 -8.19
C PHE A 108 1.74 -21.82 -8.10
N GLY A 109 1.73 -20.61 -8.68
CA GLY A 109 2.85 -19.65 -8.57
C GLY A 109 3.13 -19.26 -7.11
N VAL A 110 2.09 -18.97 -6.33
CA VAL A 110 2.22 -18.65 -4.89
C VAL A 110 2.80 -19.84 -4.13
N PHE A 111 2.27 -21.03 -4.37
CA PHE A 111 2.74 -22.26 -3.72
C PHE A 111 4.21 -22.52 -3.98
N PHE A 112 4.65 -22.41 -5.23
CA PHE A 112 6.05 -22.57 -5.59
C PHE A 112 6.95 -21.53 -4.91
N TRP A 113 6.52 -20.27 -4.88
CA TRP A 113 7.25 -19.20 -4.23
C TRP A 113 7.40 -19.43 -2.72
N MET A 114 6.34 -19.86 -2.03
CA MET A 114 6.41 -20.24 -0.60
C MET A 114 7.39 -21.39 -0.35
N LYS A 115 7.42 -22.39 -1.24
CA LYS A 115 8.33 -23.54 -1.11
C LYS A 115 9.80 -23.16 -1.30
N LYS A 116 10.11 -22.08 -2.02
CA LYS A 116 11.49 -21.67 -2.31
C LYS A 116 12.22 -21.09 -1.09
N GLY A 117 11.56 -20.95 0.07
CA GLY A 117 12.22 -20.59 1.33
C GLY A 117 12.78 -19.17 1.38
N THR A 118 12.41 -18.28 0.45
CA THR A 118 12.85 -16.88 0.41
C THR A 118 12.29 -16.01 1.54
N MET A 119 11.54 -16.61 2.47
CA MET A 119 10.98 -15.98 3.68
C MET A 119 11.71 -16.39 4.97
N SER A 120 12.98 -16.78 4.91
CA SER A 120 13.77 -16.89 6.14
C SER A 120 14.06 -15.47 6.64
N TRP A 121 13.27 -15.03 7.61
CA TRP A 121 13.60 -13.86 8.42
C TRP A 121 14.72 -14.28 9.37
N VAL A 122 15.81 -13.52 9.36
CA VAL A 122 16.84 -13.59 10.41
C VAL A 122 16.33 -12.85 11.63
#